data_AF-K1U2C9-F1
#
_entry.id   AF-K1U2C9-F1
#
_cell.length_a   1.000
_cell.length_b   1.000
_cell.length_c   1.000
_cell.angle_alpha   90.00
_cell.angle_beta   90.00
_cell.angle_gamma   90.00
#
_symmetry.space_group_name_H-M   'P 1'
#
loop_
_entity.id
_entity.type
_entity.pdbx_description
1 polymer ?
#
loop_
_entity_poly.entity_id
_entity_poly.type
_entity_poly.pdbx_seq_one_letter_code
_entity_poly.pdbx_strand_id
1 'polypeptide(L)'
;MDKYLKEAVADLDKKKVLTLTISKQWFDKIVSGEKTEEYREIKPYWIKRLTTNCEVSYDVAAETYCGKVLYRHYTHVLLINGYRKDSPRIEKKIESITIGKPKKGLCPDKWLDTEFFIIKFK
;
A
#
# COMPACT_ATOMS: atom_id res chain seq x y z
N MET A 1 -19.39 23.14 -15.31
CA MET A 1 -18.99 21.96 -14.53
C MET A 1 -20.19 21.53 -13.72
N ASP A 2 -20.76 20.38 -14.06
CA ASP A 2 -21.98 19.86 -13.46
C ASP A 2 -21.73 19.34 -12.03
N LYS A 3 -22.81 19.21 -11.27
CA LYS A 3 -22.77 18.87 -9.84
C LYS A 3 -21.99 17.58 -9.57
N TYR A 4 -22.09 16.60 -10.46
CA TYR A 4 -21.42 15.31 -10.34
C TYR A 4 -19.89 15.41 -10.44
N LEU A 5 -19.35 16.23 -11.35
CA LEU A 5 -17.90 16.46 -11.40
C LEU A 5 -17.39 17.16 -10.13
N LYS A 6 -18.15 18.12 -9.58
CA LYS A 6 -17.75 18.80 -8.34
C LYS A 6 -17.72 17.85 -7.15
N GLU A 7 -18.69 16.95 -7.04
CA GLU A 7 -18.77 15.94 -5.98
C GLU A 7 -17.65 14.89 -6.11
N ALA A 8 -17.35 14.42 -7.32
CA ALA A 8 -16.26 13.47 -7.57
C ALA A 8 -14.88 14.07 -7.25
N VAL A 9 -14.63 15.33 -7.62
CA VAL A 9 -13.39 16.05 -7.27
C VAL A 9 -13.27 16.22 -5.76
N ALA A 10 -14.37 16.57 -5.07
CA ALA A 10 -14.38 16.69 -3.62
C ALA A 10 -14.10 15.36 -2.88
N ASP A 11 -14.58 14.22 -3.40
CA ASP A 11 -14.27 12.90 -2.83
C ASP A 11 -12.82 12.46 -3.09
N LEU A 12 -12.22 12.92 -4.21
CA LEU A 12 -10.81 12.71 -4.50
C LEU A 12 -9.90 13.48 -3.54
N ASP A 13 -10.29 14.71 -3.16
CA ASP A 13 -9.56 15.53 -2.18
C ASP A 13 -9.71 15.05 -0.73
N LYS A 14 -10.68 14.16 -0.46
CA LYS A 14 -10.89 13.63 0.88
C LYS A 14 -9.73 12.72 1.29
N LYS A 15 -9.11 13.03 2.42
CA LYS A 15 -8.06 12.21 3.03
C LYS A 15 -8.57 10.79 3.29
N LYS A 16 -8.05 9.82 2.53
CA LYS A 16 -8.25 8.38 2.72
C LYS A 16 -6.95 7.76 3.23
N VAL A 17 -7.01 7.14 4.42
CA VAL A 17 -5.83 6.62 5.14
C VAL A 17 -5.83 5.09 5.13
N LEU A 18 -4.73 4.50 4.68
CA LEU A 18 -4.47 3.07 4.77
C LEU A 18 -3.76 2.75 6.09
N THR A 19 -4.42 2.08 7.02
CA THR A 19 -3.79 1.67 8.30
C THR A 19 -3.10 0.33 8.16
N LEU A 20 -1.82 0.28 8.58
CA LEU A 20 -0.95 -0.89 8.52
C LEU A 20 -0.20 -1.08 9.85
N THR A 21 -0.27 -2.27 10.41
CA THR A 21 0.63 -2.69 11.50
C THR A 21 1.89 -3.31 10.91
N ILE A 22 3.06 -2.92 11.42
CA ILE A 22 4.37 -3.41 11.01
C ILE A 22 5.23 -3.77 12.22
N SER A 23 6.28 -4.57 12.00
CA SER A 23 7.25 -4.90 13.05
C SER A 23 8.13 -3.69 13.39
N LYS A 24 8.69 -3.69 14.60
CA LYS A 24 9.56 -2.62 15.11
C LYS A 24 10.75 -2.33 14.19
N GLN A 25 11.41 -3.38 13.69
CA GLN A 25 12.57 -3.22 12.78
C GLN A 25 12.23 -2.38 11.55
N TRP A 26 11.09 -2.65 10.90
CA TRP A 26 10.69 -1.89 9.70
C TRP A 26 10.18 -0.50 10.07
N PHE A 27 9.48 -0.36 11.20
CA PHE A 27 9.02 0.93 11.70
C PHE A 27 10.18 1.88 11.95
N ASP A 28 11.21 1.42 12.66
CA ASP A 28 12.37 2.23 12.99
C ASP A 28 13.11 2.68 11.70
N LYS A 29 13.21 1.80 10.68
CA LYS A 29 13.77 2.16 9.35
C LYS A 29 12.93 3.18 8.58
N ILE A 30 11.61 3.18 8.76
CA ILE A 30 10.74 4.17 8.14
C ILE A 30 10.85 5.52 8.85
N VAL A 31 10.94 5.50 10.18
CA VAL A 31 11.16 6.71 11.00
C VAL A 31 12.52 7.35 10.68
N SER A 32 13.58 6.56 10.48
CA SER A 32 14.90 7.06 10.09
C SER A 32 14.97 7.56 8.64
N GLY A 33 13.96 7.28 7.82
CA GLY A 33 13.95 7.60 6.39
C GLY A 33 14.72 6.62 5.50
N GLU A 34 15.33 5.57 6.07
CA GLU A 34 16.02 4.53 5.31
C GLU A 34 15.05 3.72 4.42
N LYS A 35 13.82 3.51 4.89
CA LYS A 35 12.78 2.75 4.18
C LYS A 35 11.61 3.65 3.80
N THR A 36 11.36 3.76 2.50
CA THR A 36 10.31 4.62 1.90
C THR A 36 9.20 3.82 1.20
N GLU A 37 9.18 2.50 1.41
CA GLU A 37 8.19 1.61 0.82
C GLU A 37 7.84 0.46 1.78
N GLU A 38 6.58 0.04 1.76
CA GLU A 38 6.06 -1.10 2.52
C GLU A 38 5.56 -2.18 1.56
N TYR A 39 5.85 -3.45 1.87
CA TYR A 39 5.54 -4.58 0.99
C TYR A 39 4.44 -5.45 1.60
N ARG A 40 3.43 -5.80 0.81
CA ARG A 40 2.36 -6.72 1.22
C ARG A 40 2.19 -7.85 0.22
N GLU A 41 2.13 -9.08 0.74
CA GLU A 41 1.96 -10.27 -0.08
C GLU A 41 0.67 -10.17 -0.92
N ILE A 42 0.70 -10.73 -2.12
CA ILE A 42 -0.47 -10.82 -3.01
C ILE A 42 -1.39 -11.94 -2.51
N LYS A 43 -2.08 -11.65 -1.40
CA LYS A 43 -3.05 -12.54 -0.75
C LYS A 43 -4.45 -11.92 -0.74
N PRO A 44 -5.53 -12.73 -0.70
CA PRO A 44 -6.92 -12.24 -0.78
C PRO A 44 -7.22 -11.05 0.14
N TYR A 45 -6.70 -11.08 1.38
CA TYR A 45 -6.85 -9.96 2.31
C TYR A 45 -6.30 -8.63 1.77
N TRP A 46 -5.09 -8.63 1.22
CA TRP A 46 -4.45 -7.43 0.66
C TRP A 46 -5.05 -7.04 -0.68
N ILE A 47 -5.39 -8.02 -1.52
CA ILE A 47 -6.05 -7.80 -2.82
C ILE A 47 -7.34 -7.01 -2.60
N LYS A 48 -8.23 -7.50 -1.72
CA LYS A 48 -9.50 -6.84 -1.40
C LYS A 48 -9.31 -5.42 -0.85
N ARG A 49 -8.26 -5.21 -0.05
CA ARG A 49 -7.95 -3.91 0.56
C ARG A 49 -7.27 -2.92 -0.39
N LEU A 50 -6.52 -3.37 -1.38
CA LEU A 50 -5.69 -2.50 -2.21
C LEU A 50 -6.21 -2.33 -3.63
N THR A 51 -7.09 -3.22 -4.10
CA THR A 51 -7.61 -3.21 -5.47
C THR A 51 -9.13 -3.03 -5.51
N THR A 52 -9.64 -2.55 -6.64
CA THR A 52 -11.08 -2.39 -6.90
C THR A 52 -11.64 -3.44 -7.86
N ASN A 53 -10.81 -4.06 -8.70
CA ASN A 53 -11.21 -5.03 -9.73
C ASN A 53 -10.62 -6.43 -9.53
N CYS A 54 -10.02 -6.73 -8.37
CA CYS A 54 -9.48 -8.06 -8.08
C CYS A 54 -10.00 -8.56 -6.73
N GLU A 55 -10.27 -9.85 -6.63
CA GLU A 55 -10.66 -10.51 -5.38
C GLU A 55 -9.69 -11.62 -4.99
N VAL A 56 -9.13 -12.31 -6.00
CA VAL A 56 -8.19 -13.41 -5.83
C VAL A 56 -6.89 -13.18 -6.61
N SER A 57 -5.86 -13.98 -6.33
CA SER A 57 -4.55 -13.85 -6.98
C SER A 57 -4.61 -14.10 -8.49
N TYR A 58 -5.57 -14.92 -8.95
CA TYR A 58 -5.78 -15.15 -10.38
C TYR A 58 -6.19 -13.87 -11.11
N ASP A 59 -7.10 -13.07 -10.54
CA ASP A 59 -7.52 -11.78 -11.13
C ASP A 59 -6.33 -10.83 -11.26
N VAL A 60 -5.48 -10.79 -10.22
CA VAL A 60 -4.27 -9.96 -10.23
C VAL A 60 -3.33 -10.38 -11.35
N ALA A 61 -3.12 -11.69 -11.53
CA ALA A 61 -2.25 -12.22 -12.59
C ALA A 61 -2.83 -11.91 -13.98
N ALA A 62 -4.14 -12.13 -14.18
CA ALA A 62 -4.83 -11.83 -15.43
C ALA A 62 -4.73 -10.33 -15.76
N GLU A 63 -5.08 -9.46 -14.83
CA GLU A 63 -5.05 -8.00 -15.01
C GLU A 63 -3.63 -7.45 -15.21
N THR A 64 -2.61 -8.11 -14.65
CA THR A 64 -1.21 -7.73 -14.89
C THR A 64 -0.76 -8.09 -16.30
N TYR A 65 -1.28 -9.16 -16.90
CA TYR A 65 -0.88 -9.64 -18.22
C TYR A 65 -1.68 -9.04 -19.38
N CYS A 66 -3.02 -9.02 -19.26
CA CYS A 66 -3.93 -8.64 -20.35
C CYS A 66 -4.81 -7.43 -20.06
N GLY A 67 -4.71 -6.84 -18.87
CA GLY A 67 -5.57 -5.74 -18.45
C GLY A 67 -4.83 -4.65 -17.68
N LYS A 68 -5.43 -4.20 -16.58
CA LYS A 68 -4.81 -3.26 -15.65
C LYS A 68 -5.39 -3.44 -14.25
N VAL A 69 -4.51 -3.67 -13.28
CA VAL A 69 -4.89 -3.63 -11.87
C VAL A 69 -5.31 -2.21 -11.48
N LEU A 70 -6.55 -2.05 -11.02
CA LEU A 70 -7.08 -0.79 -10.52
C LEU A 70 -6.96 -0.76 -9.00
N TYR A 71 -6.26 0.26 -8.49
CA TYR A 71 -6.00 0.39 -7.05
C TYR A 71 -7.04 1.25 -6.36
N ARG A 72 -7.36 0.90 -5.11
CA ARG A 72 -8.15 1.77 -4.24
C ARG A 72 -7.38 3.05 -3.96
N HIS A 73 -8.07 4.19 -4.06
CA HIS A 73 -7.46 5.48 -3.77
C HIS A 73 -7.20 5.65 -2.27
N TYR A 74 -5.92 5.70 -1.91
CA TYR A 74 -5.44 6.11 -0.59
C TYR A 74 -4.47 7.28 -0.75
N THR A 75 -4.69 8.31 0.05
CA THR A 75 -3.86 9.52 0.08
C THR A 75 -2.67 9.38 1.01
N HIS A 76 -2.84 8.64 2.11
CA HIS A 76 -1.86 8.50 3.18
C HIS A 76 -1.84 7.06 3.71
N VAL A 77 -0.74 6.67 4.33
CA VAL A 77 -0.60 5.42 5.07
C VAL A 77 -0.28 5.76 6.52
N LEU A 78 -1.00 5.12 7.46
CA LEU A 78 -0.71 5.18 8.88
C LEU A 78 -0.05 3.87 9.29
N LEU A 79 1.23 3.93 9.61
CA LEU A 79 2.05 2.80 10.03
C LEU A 79 2.07 2.74 11.56
N ILE A 80 1.80 1.57 12.12
CA ILE A 80 1.72 1.34 13.56
C ILE A 80 2.79 0.32 13.97
N ASN A 81 3.58 0.65 14.99
CA ASN A 81 4.62 -0.22 15.54
C ASN A 81 4.03 -1.31 16.43
N GLY A 82 3.61 -2.43 15.84
CA GLY A 82 2.96 -3.53 16.55
C GLY A 82 1.48 -3.29 16.89
N TYR A 83 0.94 -4.14 17.78
CA TYR A 83 -0.51 -4.23 18.05
C TYR A 83 -0.96 -3.60 19.37
N ARG A 84 -0.06 -2.96 20.12
CA ARG A 84 -0.44 -2.36 21.41
C ARG A 84 -1.31 -1.12 21.17
N LYS A 85 -2.21 -0.84 22.11
CA LYS A 85 -3.16 0.29 22.00
C LYS A 85 -2.44 1.65 21.87
N ASP A 86 -1.30 1.77 22.54
CA ASP A 86 -0.41 2.92 22.62
C ASP A 86 0.82 2.79 21.70
N SER A 87 0.82 1.82 20.77
CA SER A 87 1.92 1.64 19.81
C SER A 87 2.21 2.94 19.05
N PRO A 88 3.49 3.34 18.95
CA PRO A 88 3.91 4.48 18.13
C PRO A 88 3.36 4.41 16.71
N ARG A 89 3.04 5.57 16.15
CA ARG A 89 2.44 5.71 14.83
C ARG A 89 3.18 6.76 14.02
N ILE A 90 3.30 6.51 12.72
CA ILE A 90 3.79 7.50 11.77
C ILE A 90 2.86 7.51 10.56
N GLU A 91 2.40 8.70 10.18
CA GLU A 91 1.63 8.88 8.96
C GLU A 91 2.55 9.39 7.85
N LYS A 92 2.39 8.84 6.66
CA LYS A 92 3.17 9.19 5.46
C LYS A 92 2.24 9.43 4.28
N LYS A 93 2.61 10.34 3.38
CA LYS A 93 1.84 10.57 2.15
C LYS A 93 2.18 9.47 1.15
N ILE A 94 1.16 8.82 0.60
CA ILE A 94 1.37 7.78 -0.42
C ILE A 94 1.77 8.47 -1.73
N GLU A 95 2.85 7.97 -2.33
CA GLU A 95 3.27 8.35 -3.68
C GLU A 95 2.64 7.44 -4.73
N SER A 96 2.68 6.13 -4.50
CA SER A 96 2.14 5.13 -5.42
C SER A 96 1.85 3.80 -4.71
N ILE A 97 0.90 3.05 -5.26
CA ILE A 97 0.69 1.64 -4.97
C ILE A 97 0.85 0.88 -6.28
N THR A 98 1.76 -0.08 -6.32
CA THR A 98 2.06 -0.89 -7.51
C THR A 98 2.26 -2.35 -7.15
N ILE A 99 2.41 -3.22 -8.15
CA ILE A 99 2.92 -4.58 -7.97
C ILE A 99 4.34 -4.63 -8.52
N GLY A 100 5.24 -5.33 -7.82
CA GLY A 100 6.59 -5.58 -8.29
C GLY A 100 7.45 -6.28 -7.25
N LYS A 101 8.74 -6.42 -7.57
CA LYS A 101 9.73 -7.03 -6.68
C LYS A 101 10.25 -6.02 -5.64
N PRO A 102 10.42 -6.44 -4.37
CA PRO A 102 10.93 -5.56 -3.31
C PRO A 102 12.43 -5.30 -3.49
N LYS A 103 12.95 -4.29 -2.79
CA LYS A 103 14.36 -3.88 -2.88
C LYS A 103 15.21 -4.52 -1.79
N LYS A 104 16.40 -4.96 -2.18
CA LYS A 104 17.42 -5.45 -1.26
C LYS A 104 17.72 -4.41 -0.17
N GLY A 105 17.86 -4.87 1.07
CA GLY A 105 18.07 -3.99 2.25
C GLY A 105 16.80 -3.41 2.86
N LEU A 106 15.68 -3.41 2.13
CA LEU A 106 14.37 -2.95 2.61
C LEU A 106 13.41 -4.10 2.96
N CYS A 107 13.77 -5.34 2.64
CA CYS A 107 13.05 -6.57 2.98
C CYS A 107 14.03 -7.72 3.28
N PRO A 108 13.54 -8.87 3.78
CA PRO A 108 14.33 -10.11 3.79
C PRO A 108 14.72 -10.56 2.38
N ASP A 109 15.94 -11.07 2.20
CA ASP A 109 16.47 -11.46 0.88
C ASP A 109 15.64 -12.55 0.19
N LYS A 110 15.02 -13.45 0.96
CA LYS A 110 14.11 -14.49 0.42
C LYS A 110 12.87 -13.93 -0.31
N TRP A 111 12.60 -12.63 -0.22
CA TRP A 111 11.48 -11.99 -0.90
C TRP A 111 11.84 -11.40 -2.26
N LEU A 112 13.14 -11.30 -2.60
CA LEU A 112 13.59 -10.56 -3.79
C LEU A 112 13.12 -11.17 -5.11
N ASP A 113 12.78 -12.46 -5.13
CA ASP A 113 12.27 -13.16 -6.31
C ASP A 113 10.74 -13.30 -6.34
N THR A 114 10.03 -12.71 -5.38
CA THR A 114 8.57 -12.75 -5.28
C THR A 114 7.98 -11.37 -5.48
N GLU A 115 6.81 -11.29 -6.14
CA GLU A 115 6.08 -10.04 -6.31
C GLU A 115 5.22 -9.70 -5.08
N PHE A 116 5.16 -8.41 -4.76
CA PHE A 116 4.39 -7.85 -3.66
C PHE A 116 3.60 -6.65 -4.17
N PHE A 117 2.56 -6.27 -3.44
CA PHE A 117 2.10 -4.89 -3.45
C PHE A 117 3.19 -4.01 -2.82
N ILE A 118 3.63 -2.98 -3.53
CA ILE A 118 4.59 -1.97 -3.08
C ILE A 118 3.83 -0.68 -2.81
N ILE A 119 3.81 -0.26 -1.54
CA ILE A 119 3.21 1.00 -1.10
C ILE A 119 4.35 1.98 -0.87
N LYS A 120 4.60 2.87 -1.82
CA LYS A 120 5.66 3.88 -1.74
C LYS A 120 5.13 5.16 -1.10
N PHE A 121 5.92 5.80 -0.25
CA PHE A 121 5.51 6.98 0.49
C PHE A 121 6.68 7.94 0.79
N LYS A 122 6.35 9.20 1.09
CA LYS A 122 7.29 10.26 1.53
C LYS A 122 6.91 10.82 2.90
#